data_AF-A0A146KNM7-F1
#
_entry.id   AF-A0A146KNM7-F1
#
_cell.length_a   1.000
_cell.length_b   1.000
_cell.length_c   1.000
_cell.angle_alpha   90.00
_cell.angle_beta   90.00
_cell.angle_gamma   90.00
#
_symmetry.space_group_name_H-M   'P 1'
#
loop_
_entity.id
_entity.type
_entity.pdbx_description
1 polymer ?
#
loop_
_entity_poly.entity_id
_entity_poly.type
_entity_poly.pdbx_seq_one_letter_code
_entity_poly.pdbx_strand_id
1 'polypeptide(L)'
;YCVRPNSGIVDPKGTVHVQVCLQPFTFDPNEKNKHKFMVQTLLFNPQGGIDAETAWKEAKPENLMDTKLKCVFELPTSETGSTKKTTSTTNEASPVAVNDTSRYVGGDSQNNEGELLVKARREMEQIMDEDASLRDENEALKEEVRLMRSKLETSRVPSNWSDMQAQQGFQLPALVLAILAGLVGIILGKFLL
;
A
#
# COMPACT_ATOMS: atom_id res chain seq x y z
N TYR A 1 -4.95 -8.84 2.66
CA TYR A 1 -5.18 -7.59 1.91
C TYR A 1 -4.72 -6.41 2.75
N CYS A 2 -4.09 -5.41 2.13
CA CYS A 2 -3.83 -4.11 2.73
C CYS A 2 -4.73 -3.08 2.05
N VAL A 3 -5.60 -2.41 2.82
CA VAL A 3 -6.53 -1.40 2.30
C VAL A 3 -6.14 -0.04 2.87
N ARG A 4 -5.95 0.96 2.01
CA ARG A 4 -5.60 2.32 2.43
C ARG A 4 -6.32 3.39 1.59
N PRO A 5 -6.99 4.37 2.21
CA PRO A 5 -7.43 4.36 3.62
C PRO A 5 -8.44 3.24 3.89
N ASN A 6 -8.47 2.68 5.10
CA ASN A 6 -9.45 1.66 5.49
C ASN A 6 -10.72 2.25 6.12
N SER A 7 -10.62 3.46 6.67
CA SER A 7 -11.71 4.28 7.19
C SER A 7 -11.43 5.74 6.88
N GLY A 8 -12.48 6.56 6.90
CA GLY A 8 -12.37 7.98 6.64
C GLY A 8 -13.74 8.64 6.53
N ILE A 9 -13.71 9.94 6.27
CA ILE A 9 -14.90 10.75 6.03
C ILE A 9 -14.87 11.18 4.57
N VAL A 10 -16.03 11.13 3.91
CA VAL A 10 -16.21 11.60 2.55
C VAL A 10 -17.10 12.83 2.58
N ASP A 11 -16.61 13.95 2.08
CA ASP A 11 -17.38 15.18 2.00
C ASP A 11 -18.57 15.06 1.04
N PRO A 12 -19.62 15.89 1.18
CA PRO A 12 -20.73 15.90 0.24
C PRO A 12 -20.25 16.10 -1.20
N LYS A 13 -20.65 15.18 -2.09
CA LYS A 13 -20.20 15.13 -3.50
C LYS A 13 -18.68 14.93 -3.69
N GLY A 14 -17.96 14.56 -2.63
CA GLY A 14 -16.56 14.19 -2.67
C GLY A 14 -16.36 12.78 -3.24
N THR A 15 -15.10 12.47 -3.59
CA THR A 15 -14.67 11.13 -4.01
C THR A 15 -13.34 10.85 -3.35
N VAL A 16 -13.21 9.65 -2.77
CA VAL A 16 -11.98 9.20 -2.13
C VAL A 16 -11.48 7.94 -2.84
N HIS A 17 -10.21 7.94 -3.22
CA HIS A 17 -9.57 6.77 -3.79
C HIS A 17 -9.13 5.81 -2.69
N VAL A 18 -9.60 4.57 -2.76
CA VAL A 18 -9.21 3.49 -1.84
C VAL A 18 -8.31 2.51 -2.59
N GLN A 19 -7.08 2.38 -2.12
CA GLN A 19 -6.13 1.41 -2.64
C GLN A 19 -6.29 0.07 -1.93
N VAL A 20 -6.45 -1.00 -2.71
CA VAL A 20 -6.57 -2.38 -2.20
C VAL A 20 -5.39 -3.19 -2.75
N CYS A 21 -4.41 -3.47 -1.90
CA CYS A 21 -3.26 -4.30 -2.24
C CYS A 21 -3.50 -5.74 -1.76
N LEU A 22 -3.50 -6.67 -2.69
CA LEU A 22 -3.49 -8.10 -2.37
C LEU A 22 -2.08 -8.48 -1.88
N GLN A 23 -2.01 -9.23 -0.78
CA GLN A 23 -0.73 -9.77 -0.32
C GLN A 23 -0.35 -10.99 -1.17
N PRO A 24 0.94 -11.27 -1.35
CA PRO A 24 1.39 -12.46 -2.07
C PRO A 24 0.72 -13.73 -1.51
N PHE A 25 0.15 -14.55 -2.40
CA PHE A 25 -0.50 -15.80 -2.06
C PHE A 25 -0.37 -16.78 -3.24
N THR A 26 -0.59 -18.06 -2.99
CA THR A 26 -0.66 -19.07 -4.05
C THR A 26 -2.06 -19.09 -4.62
N PHE A 27 -2.21 -18.85 -5.92
CA PHE A 27 -3.51 -18.83 -6.58
C PHE A 27 -3.99 -20.26 -6.88
N ASP A 28 -5.15 -20.64 -6.33
CA ASP A 28 -5.84 -21.90 -6.67
C ASP A 28 -7.16 -21.61 -7.40
N PRO A 29 -7.30 -21.97 -8.70
CA PRO A 29 -8.54 -21.79 -9.45
C PRO A 29 -9.76 -22.50 -8.86
N ASN A 30 -9.54 -23.56 -8.07
CA ASN A 30 -10.61 -24.34 -7.45
C ASN A 30 -11.05 -23.79 -6.09
N GLU A 31 -10.45 -22.68 -5.64
CA GLU A 31 -10.75 -22.12 -4.35
C GLU A 31 -12.21 -21.62 -4.28
N LYS A 32 -13.00 -22.28 -3.44
CA LYS A 32 -14.43 -21.97 -3.25
C LYS A 32 -14.65 -20.70 -2.44
N ASN A 33 -13.64 -20.28 -1.67
CA ASN A 33 -13.68 -19.10 -0.82
C ASN A 33 -13.35 -17.85 -1.61
N LYS A 34 -14.33 -17.35 -2.37
CA LYS A 34 -14.17 -16.07 -3.08
C LYS A 34 -14.11 -14.93 -2.07
N HIS A 35 -13.06 -14.13 -2.16
CA HIS A 35 -12.89 -12.97 -1.29
C HIS A 35 -14.03 -11.95 -1.51
N LYS A 36 -14.48 -11.34 -0.42
CA LYS A 36 -15.54 -10.34 -0.40
C LYS A 36 -15.08 -9.14 0.40
N PHE A 37 -15.28 -7.95 -0.14
CA PHE A 37 -15.15 -6.71 0.61
C PHE A 37 -16.53 -6.21 1.01
N MET A 38 -16.62 -5.59 2.16
CA MET A 38 -17.81 -4.87 2.61
C MET A 38 -17.40 -3.42 2.83
N VAL A 39 -18.07 -2.51 2.14
CA VAL A 39 -17.97 -1.07 2.37
C VAL A 39 -19.18 -0.68 3.21
N GLN A 40 -18.91 -0.25 4.45
CA GLN A 40 -19.93 0.20 5.37
C GLN A 40 -19.87 1.72 5.48
N THR A 41 -21.03 2.35 5.42
CA THR A 41 -21.17 3.81 5.45
C THR A 41 -22.23 4.22 6.46
N LEU A 42 -22.02 5.38 7.08
CA LEU A 42 -22.91 5.99 8.03
C LEU A 42 -23.06 7.46 7.67
N LEU A 43 -24.30 7.92 7.54
CA LEU A 43 -24.58 9.35 7.43
C LEU A 43 -24.64 9.94 8.84
N PHE A 44 -23.77 10.91 9.12
CA PHE A 44 -23.76 11.64 10.38
C PHE A 44 -23.76 13.14 10.11
N ASN A 45 -24.33 13.92 11.04
CA ASN A 45 -24.39 15.38 10.92
C ASN A 45 -23.20 16.01 11.68
N PRO A 46 -22.20 16.57 10.97
CA PRO A 46 -21.04 17.18 11.62
C PRO A 46 -21.38 18.43 12.44
N GLN A 47 -22.55 19.06 12.21
CA GLN A 47 -22.99 20.23 12.97
C GLN A 47 -23.41 19.91 14.42
N GLY A 48 -23.62 18.63 14.74
CA GLY A 48 -24.00 18.19 16.08
C GLY A 48 -22.84 18.08 17.07
N GLY A 49 -21.59 18.35 16.65
CA GLY A 49 -20.40 18.18 17.49
C GLY A 49 -20.05 16.72 17.79
N ILE A 50 -20.67 15.77 17.07
CA ILE A 50 -20.43 14.34 17.24
C ILE A 50 -19.22 13.96 16.39
N ASP A 51 -18.19 13.42 17.04
CA ASP A 51 -17.03 12.83 16.37
C ASP A 51 -17.41 11.55 15.62
N ALA A 52 -16.69 11.23 14.54
CA ALA A 52 -16.97 10.08 13.71
C ALA A 52 -16.95 8.77 14.51
N GLU A 53 -16.03 8.60 15.47
CA GLU A 53 -15.95 7.38 16.28
C GLU A 53 -17.19 7.20 17.17
N THR A 54 -17.68 8.28 17.77
CA THR A 54 -18.91 8.26 18.58
C THR A 54 -20.13 7.98 17.71
N ALA A 55 -20.20 8.58 16.53
CA ALA A 55 -21.27 8.32 15.57
C ALA A 55 -21.35 6.81 15.22
N TRP A 56 -20.21 6.14 15.04
CA TRP A 56 -20.17 4.70 14.80
C TRP A 56 -20.64 3.85 16.00
N LYS A 57 -20.38 4.29 17.24
CA LYS A 57 -20.81 3.59 18.47
C LYS A 57 -22.31 3.73 18.73
N GLU A 58 -22.88 4.89 18.43
CA GLU A 58 -24.30 5.20 18.64
C GLU A 58 -25.17 4.88 17.41
N ALA A 59 -24.55 4.46 16.31
CA ALA A 59 -25.23 4.14 15.06
C ALA A 59 -26.24 3.00 15.25
N LYS A 60 -27.50 3.27 14.91
CA LYS A 60 -28.54 2.24 14.79
C LYS A 60 -28.32 1.43 13.50
N PRO A 61 -28.64 0.13 13.48
CA PRO A 61 -28.53 -0.70 12.28
C PRO A 61 -29.32 -0.14 11.08
N GLU A 62 -30.41 0.59 11.34
CA GLU A 62 -31.25 1.24 10.34
C GLU A 62 -30.54 2.36 9.56
N ASN A 63 -29.51 2.97 10.16
CA ASN A 63 -28.76 4.09 9.59
C ASN A 63 -27.46 3.63 8.90
N LEU A 64 -27.12 2.35 9.02
CA LEU A 64 -25.94 1.76 8.39
C LEU A 64 -26.28 1.33 6.97
N MET A 65 -25.43 1.71 6.03
CA MET A 65 -25.54 1.28 4.64
C MET A 65 -24.32 0.44 4.29
N ASP A 66 -24.56 -0.81 3.91
CA ASP A 66 -23.52 -1.79 3.59
C ASP A 66 -23.57 -2.16 2.10
N THR A 67 -22.41 -2.12 1.43
CA THR A 67 -22.24 -2.62 0.06
C THR A 67 -21.21 -3.73 0.05
N LYS A 68 -21.59 -4.91 -0.48
CA LYS A 68 -20.69 -6.07 -0.61
C LYS A 68 -20.15 -6.16 -2.03
N LEU A 69 -18.83 -6.20 -2.16
CA LEU A 69 -18.11 -6.36 -3.40
C LEU A 69 -17.48 -7.74 -3.45
N LYS A 70 -17.54 -8.40 -4.61
CA LYS A 70 -16.91 -9.70 -4.85
C LYS A 70 -15.59 -9.50 -5.56
N CYS A 71 -14.52 -10.08 -5.03
CA CYS A 71 -13.23 -10.10 -5.73
C CYS A 71 -13.24 -11.16 -6.81
N VAL A 72 -12.74 -10.78 -7.98
CA VAL A 72 -12.43 -11.69 -9.07
C VAL A 72 -10.95 -11.51 -9.39
N PHE A 73 -10.25 -12.63 -9.49
CA PHE A 73 -8.86 -12.65 -9.91
C PHE A 73 -8.84 -13.08 -11.37
N GLU A 74 -8.28 -12.23 -12.21
CA GLU A 74 -8.06 -12.50 -13.62
C GLU A 74 -6.56 -12.58 -13.81
N LEU A 75 -6.07 -13.72 -14.33
CA LEU A 75 -4.72 -13.76 -14.86
C LEU A 75 -4.72 -13.01 -16.20
N PRO A 76 -3.69 -12.21 -16.50
CA PRO A 76 -3.58 -11.59 -17.80
C PRO A 76 -3.50 -12.70 -18.86
N THR A 77 -4.56 -12.89 -19.62
CA THR A 77 -4.52 -13.66 -20.86
C THR A 77 -3.75 -12.84 -21.88
N SER A 78 -2.75 -13.45 -22.50
CA SER A 78 -2.13 -12.91 -23.71
C SER A 78 -3.18 -12.94 -24.83
N GLU A 79 -3.96 -11.87 -24.94
CA GLU A 79 -5.02 -11.69 -25.93
C GLU A 79 -4.42 -11.74 -27.36
N THR A 80 -4.42 -12.92 -28.00
CA THR A 80 -4.65 -13.01 -29.44
C THR A 80 -6.14 -13.26 -29.60
N GLY A 81 -6.86 -12.25 -30.09
CA GLY A 81 -8.29 -12.11 -29.89
C GLY A 81 -9.15 -13.26 -30.43
N SER A 82 -10.26 -13.52 -29.73
CA SER A 82 -11.49 -14.03 -30.33
C SER A 82 -12.70 -13.69 -29.45
N THR A 83 -13.53 -12.81 -29.98
CA THR A 83 -14.83 -12.40 -29.46
C THR A 83 -15.85 -13.56 -29.41
N LYS A 84 -16.50 -13.71 -28.24
CA LYS A 84 -17.84 -14.30 -27.95
C LYS A 84 -18.11 -15.80 -28.24
N LYS A 85 -18.67 -16.52 -27.25
CA LYS A 85 -20.12 -16.60 -26.99
C LYS A 85 -20.47 -17.50 -25.78
N THR A 86 -21.42 -17.01 -25.01
CA THR A 86 -22.36 -17.70 -24.12
C THR A 86 -22.87 -19.05 -24.65
N THR A 87 -22.92 -20.08 -23.82
CA THR A 87 -24.06 -21.02 -23.77
C THR A 87 -24.09 -21.78 -22.45
N SER A 88 -25.31 -21.91 -21.93
CA SER A 88 -25.72 -22.56 -20.69
C SER A 88 -26.05 -24.04 -20.89
N THR A 89 -26.18 -24.73 -19.74
CA THR A 89 -27.08 -25.88 -19.43
C THR A 89 -26.63 -27.34 -19.69
N THR A 90 -26.46 -28.06 -18.57
CA THR A 90 -26.96 -29.42 -18.19
C THR A 90 -26.65 -30.67 -19.02
N ASN A 91 -25.98 -31.68 -18.43
CA ASN A 91 -26.57 -32.96 -17.96
C ASN A 91 -25.54 -34.08 -17.67
N GLU A 92 -25.72 -34.72 -16.51
CA GLU A 92 -25.67 -36.16 -16.18
C GLU A 92 -24.51 -37.12 -16.58
N ALA A 93 -23.87 -37.64 -15.51
CA ALA A 93 -23.69 -39.06 -15.13
C ALA A 93 -22.98 -40.10 -16.05
N SER A 94 -21.73 -40.41 -15.63
CA SER A 94 -21.21 -41.75 -15.23
C SER A 94 -20.78 -42.79 -16.32
N PRO A 95 -20.06 -43.89 -15.98
CA PRO A 95 -18.59 -43.97 -16.10
C PRO A 95 -18.07 -45.26 -16.80
N VAL A 96 -16.87 -45.27 -17.41
CA VAL A 96 -16.13 -46.53 -17.70
C VAL A 96 -14.61 -46.30 -17.61
N ALA A 97 -13.95 -47.32 -17.09
CA ALA A 97 -12.60 -47.34 -16.56
C ALA A 97 -11.50 -47.80 -17.55
N VAL A 98 -10.28 -47.80 -17.01
CA VAL A 98 -9.16 -48.77 -17.21
C VAL A 98 -7.96 -48.36 -18.11
N ASN A 99 -6.78 -48.44 -17.48
CA ASN A 99 -5.41 -48.72 -17.94
C ASN A 99 -4.46 -47.62 -18.47
N ASP A 100 -3.61 -47.15 -17.55
CA ASP A 100 -2.20 -47.53 -17.37
C ASP A 100 -1.32 -47.87 -18.61
N THR A 101 -0.33 -47.00 -18.80
CA THR A 101 1.07 -47.18 -19.25
C THR A 101 1.40 -48.17 -20.38
N SER A 102 1.90 -47.64 -21.51
CA SER A 102 3.23 -47.97 -22.09
C SER A 102 3.38 -47.61 -23.59
N ARG A 103 4.29 -46.66 -23.86
CA ARG A 103 5.22 -46.58 -25.00
C ARG A 103 4.70 -46.50 -26.45
N TYR A 104 5.03 -45.36 -27.09
CA TYR A 104 6.08 -45.19 -28.13
C TYR A 104 5.61 -44.38 -29.35
N VAL A 105 6.51 -43.46 -29.75
CA VAL A 105 6.68 -42.78 -31.06
C VAL A 105 5.77 -41.62 -31.44
N GLY A 106 6.38 -40.42 -31.36
CA GLY A 106 6.63 -39.56 -32.53
C GLY A 106 5.42 -38.93 -33.22
N GLY A 107 5.27 -37.63 -32.99
CA GLY A 107 4.46 -36.75 -33.84
C GLY A 107 4.84 -35.29 -33.58
N ASP A 108 5.26 -34.60 -34.64
CA ASP A 108 5.71 -33.22 -34.72
C ASP A 108 4.98 -32.22 -33.82
N SER A 109 5.74 -31.45 -33.03
CA SER A 109 5.36 -30.10 -32.55
C SER A 109 6.58 -29.26 -32.13
N GLN A 110 7.73 -29.46 -32.78
CA GLN A 110 9.00 -28.81 -32.39
C GLN A 110 9.12 -27.33 -32.85
N ASN A 111 8.13 -26.81 -33.59
CA ASN A 111 8.19 -25.44 -34.12
C ASN A 111 7.69 -24.36 -33.14
N ASN A 112 6.86 -24.71 -32.15
CA ASN A 112 6.22 -23.70 -31.29
C ASN A 112 7.03 -23.38 -30.02
N GLU A 113 7.83 -24.31 -29.50
CA GLU A 113 8.68 -24.10 -28.32
C GLU A 113 9.90 -23.20 -28.63
N GLY A 114 10.46 -23.31 -29.84
CA GLY A 114 11.58 -22.48 -30.28
C GLY A 114 11.19 -21.01 -30.41
N GLU A 115 10.00 -20.73 -30.94
CA GLU A 115 9.49 -19.36 -31.07
C GLU A 115 9.21 -18.71 -29.70
N LEU A 116 8.64 -19.49 -28.77
CA LEU A 116 8.40 -19.03 -27.39
C LEU A 116 9.71 -18.70 -26.66
N LEU A 117 10.74 -19.54 -26.80
CA LEU A 117 12.05 -19.33 -26.19
C LEU A 117 12.77 -18.11 -26.77
N VAL A 118 12.65 -17.87 -28.07
CA VAL A 118 13.21 -16.68 -28.73
C VAL A 118 12.49 -15.41 -28.25
N LYS A 119 11.17 -15.46 -28.08
CA LYS A 119 10.39 -14.33 -27.54
C LYS A 119 10.76 -14.04 -26.08
N ALA A 120 10.86 -15.08 -25.25
CA ALA A 120 11.27 -14.94 -23.85
C ALA A 120 12.69 -14.35 -23.71
N ARG A 121 13.62 -14.76 -24.59
CA ARG A 121 14.98 -14.18 -24.63
C ARG A 121 14.94 -12.69 -24.99
N ARG A 122 14.12 -12.30 -25.96
CA ARG A 122 13.98 -10.90 -26.39
C ARG A 122 13.36 -10.03 -25.29
N GLU A 123 12.35 -10.54 -24.60
CA GLU A 123 11.74 -9.83 -23.47
C GLU A 123 12.73 -9.67 -22.32
N MET A 124 13.56 -10.68 -22.03
CA MET A 124 14.62 -10.55 -21.03
C MET A 124 15.66 -9.50 -21.41
N GLU A 125 16.07 -9.47 -22.68
CA GLU A 125 17.01 -8.47 -23.21
C GLU A 125 16.43 -7.06 -23.13
N GLN A 126 15.16 -6.90 -23.52
CA GLN A 126 14.47 -5.62 -23.42
C GLN A 126 14.33 -5.15 -21.96
N ILE A 127 13.99 -6.05 -21.04
CA ILE A 127 13.90 -5.72 -19.60
C ILE A 127 15.27 -5.33 -19.05
N MET A 128 16.35 -6.00 -19.46
CA MET A 128 17.70 -5.65 -19.05
C MET A 128 18.11 -4.26 -19.56
N ASP A 129 17.76 -3.94 -20.81
CA ASP A 129 18.03 -2.62 -21.40
C ASP A 129 17.21 -1.51 -20.70
N GLU A 130 15.94 -1.80 -20.37
CA GLU A 130 15.08 -0.88 -19.61
C GLU A 130 15.61 -0.66 -18.18
N ASP A 131 16.06 -1.71 -17.48
CA ASP A 131 16.67 -1.57 -16.14
C ASP A 131 17.98 -0.77 -16.20
N ALA A 132 18.81 -0.98 -17.23
CA ALA A 132 20.01 -0.19 -17.45
C ALA A 132 19.69 1.29 -17.69
N SER A 133 18.73 1.57 -18.59
CA SER A 133 18.30 2.95 -18.88
C SER A 133 17.71 3.64 -17.66
N LEU A 134 16.89 2.94 -16.86
CA LEU A 134 16.28 3.48 -15.64
C LEU A 134 17.31 3.73 -14.54
N ARG A 135 18.38 2.95 -14.48
CA ARG A 135 19.50 3.18 -13.56
C ARG A 135 20.29 4.42 -13.94
N ASP A 136 20.60 4.58 -15.23
CA ASP A 136 21.32 5.76 -15.74
C ASP A 136 20.50 7.04 -15.52
N GLU A 137 19.19 7.01 -15.79
CA GLU A 137 18.30 8.15 -15.53
C GLU A 137 18.21 8.47 -14.03
N ASN A 138 18.13 7.45 -13.17
CA ASN A 138 18.18 7.66 -11.71
C ASN A 138 19.48 8.31 -11.26
N GLU A 139 20.62 7.89 -11.81
CA GLU A 139 21.92 8.46 -11.46
C GLU A 139 22.00 9.92 -11.90
N ALA A 140 21.57 10.23 -13.12
CA ALA A 140 21.50 11.60 -13.64
C ALA A 140 20.60 12.50 -12.79
N LEU A 141 19.38 12.05 -12.47
CA LEU A 141 18.46 12.79 -11.60
C LEU A 141 19.02 13.00 -10.20
N LYS A 142 19.69 11.98 -9.64
CA LYS A 142 20.35 12.09 -8.33
C LYS A 142 21.49 13.10 -8.35
N GLU A 143 22.26 13.17 -9.43
CA GLU A 143 23.31 14.17 -9.60
C GLU A 143 22.72 15.58 -9.77
N GLU A 144 21.63 15.75 -10.53
CA GLU A 144 20.94 17.03 -10.67
C GLU A 144 20.38 17.52 -9.33
N VAL A 145 19.76 16.63 -8.55
CA VAL A 145 19.30 16.92 -7.18
C VAL A 145 20.48 17.32 -6.29
N ARG A 146 21.63 16.63 -6.39
CA ARG A 146 22.84 16.97 -5.64
C ARG A 146 23.35 18.36 -6.02
N LEU A 147 23.38 18.68 -7.31
CA LEU A 147 23.82 19.97 -7.83
C LEU A 147 22.87 21.10 -7.40
N MET A 148 21.55 20.90 -7.47
CA MET A 148 20.57 21.86 -7.00
C MET A 148 20.69 22.11 -5.50
N ARG A 149 20.87 21.05 -4.69
CA ARG A 149 21.14 21.19 -3.25
C ARG A 149 22.42 21.99 -2.98
N SER A 150 23.50 21.69 -3.71
CA SER A 150 24.76 22.44 -3.60
C SER A 150 24.60 23.92 -4.00
N LYS A 151 23.82 24.23 -5.05
CA LYS A 151 23.50 25.62 -5.44
C LYS A 151 22.68 26.33 -4.36
N LEU A 152 21.73 25.63 -3.73
CA LEU A 152 20.93 26.18 -2.62
C LEU A 152 21.77 26.40 -1.35
N GLU A 153 22.73 25.52 -1.07
CA GLU A 153 23.69 25.68 0.04
C GLU A 153 24.69 26.81 -0.23
N THR A 154 25.16 26.96 -1.47
CA THR A 154 26.09 28.05 -1.86
C THR A 154 25.39 29.42 -1.87
N SER A 155 24.07 29.46 -2.08
CA SER A 155 23.27 30.69 -2.03
C SER A 155 22.75 31.03 -0.62
N ARG A 156 22.91 30.12 0.35
CA ARG A 156 22.73 30.43 1.78
C ARG A 156 24.04 31.00 2.32
N VAL A 157 24.12 32.33 2.30
CA VAL A 157 24.92 33.10 3.26
C VAL A 157 24.83 32.43 4.64
N PRO A 158 25.93 32.24 5.40
CA PRO A 158 25.88 31.61 6.70
C PRO A 158 25.22 32.57 7.70
N SER A 159 23.89 32.61 7.70
CA SER A 159 23.11 33.22 8.76
C SER A 159 23.16 32.26 9.94
N ASN A 160 24.09 32.56 10.83
CA ASN A 160 24.40 31.89 12.09
C ASN A 160 23.21 31.93 13.07
N TRP A 161 22.15 31.16 12.80
CA TRP A 161 21.00 30.98 13.69
C TRP A 161 20.87 29.54 14.23
N SER A 162 21.97 28.78 14.19
CA SER A 162 21.99 27.38 14.67
C SER A 162 22.80 27.22 15.96
N ASP A 163 22.59 28.12 16.92
CA ASP A 163 23.01 27.92 18.32
C ASP A 163 21.84 28.04 19.31
N MET A 164 20.59 28.10 18.82
CA MET A 164 19.40 28.32 19.65
C MET A 164 18.33 27.22 19.50
N GLN A 165 18.74 25.98 19.22
CA GLN A 165 17.78 24.87 19.10
C GLN A 165 18.27 23.51 19.63
N ALA A 166 19.30 23.50 20.49
CA ALA A 166 19.79 22.31 21.18
C ALA A 166 19.33 22.19 22.66
N GLN A 167 18.20 22.80 23.04
CA GLN A 167 17.58 22.57 24.36
C GLN A 167 16.07 22.35 24.27
N GLN A 168 15.65 21.34 23.50
CA GLN A 168 14.40 20.64 23.77
C GLN A 168 14.73 19.23 24.28
N GLY A 169 15.22 19.19 25.51
CA GLY A 169 15.49 17.97 26.25
C GLY A 169 15.34 18.25 27.74
N PHE A 170 14.16 17.95 28.27
CA PHE A 170 13.92 17.69 29.69
C PHE A 170 14.21 18.87 30.67
N GLN A 171 13.18 19.65 30.99
CA GLN A 171 13.19 20.72 32.02
C GLN A 171 13.41 20.23 33.47
N LEU A 172 13.66 18.93 33.70
CA LEU A 172 13.82 18.38 35.06
C LEU A 172 15.07 18.90 35.82
N PRO A 173 16.26 19.09 35.22
CA PRO A 173 17.42 19.60 35.95
C PRO A 173 17.23 21.05 36.41
N ALA A 174 16.58 21.88 35.59
CA ALA A 174 16.32 23.29 35.90
C ALA A 174 15.31 23.44 37.04
N LEU A 175 14.26 22.61 37.06
CA LEU A 175 13.29 22.58 38.15
C LEU A 175 13.92 22.16 39.48
N VAL A 176 14.79 21.13 39.45
CA VAL A 176 15.51 20.66 40.65
C VAL A 176 16.45 21.74 41.19
N LEU A 177 17.17 22.45 40.31
CA LEU A 177 18.03 23.58 40.72
C LEU A 177 17.22 24.74 41.33
N ALA A 178 16.05 25.06 40.77
CA ALA A 178 15.19 26.11 41.32
C ALA A 178 14.68 25.77 42.72
N ILE A 179 14.28 24.50 42.95
CA ILE A 179 13.83 24.03 44.26
C ILE A 179 14.99 24.04 45.28
N LEU A 180 16.18 23.57 44.89
CA LEU A 180 17.37 23.60 45.76
C LEU A 180 17.77 25.03 46.13
N ALA A 181 17.77 25.96 45.16
CA ALA A 181 18.06 27.36 45.42
C ALA A 181 17.04 28.00 46.37
N GLY A 182 15.75 27.67 46.23
CA GLY A 182 14.71 28.11 47.15
C GLY A 182 14.92 27.59 48.59
N LEU A 183 15.25 26.31 48.75
CA LEU A 183 15.52 25.73 50.07
C LEU A 183 16.76 26.35 50.73
N VAL A 184 17.83 26.57 49.98
CA VAL A 184 19.04 27.25 50.47
C VAL A 184 18.71 28.69 50.88
N GLY A 185 17.92 29.41 50.08
CA GLY A 185 17.46 30.76 50.40
C GLY A 185 16.64 30.81 51.70
N ILE A 186 15.75 29.84 51.93
CA ILE A 186 14.96 29.75 53.17
C ILE A 186 15.86 29.46 54.37
N ILE A 187 16.82 28.54 54.24
CA ILE A 187 17.76 28.22 55.33
C ILE A 187 18.61 29.45 55.65
N LEU A 188 19.20 30.09 54.65
CA LEU A 188 20.01 31.30 54.85
C LEU A 188 19.19 32.45 55.41
N GLY A 189 17.96 32.67 54.91
CA GLY A 189 17.06 33.69 55.44
C GLY A 189 16.69 33.48 56.91
N LYS A 190 16.60 32.23 57.36
CA LYS A 190 16.33 31.88 58.76
C LYS A 190 17.58 31.95 59.66
N PHE A 191 18.79 31.98 59.08
CA PHE A 191 20.05 32.09 59.82
C PHE A 191 20.66 33.51 59.79
N LEU A 192 20.25 34.36 58.85
CA LEU A 192 20.69 35.76 58.72
C LEU A 192 19.67 36.80 59.23
N LEU A 193 18.45 36.36 59.60
CA LEU A 193 17.41 37.17 60.25
C LEU A 193 17.03 36.53 61.59
#